data_AF-A0A259N6B1-F1
#
_entry.id   AF-A0A259N6B1-F1
#
_cell.length_a   1.000
_cell.length_b   1.000
_cell.length_c   1.000
_cell.angle_alpha   90.00
_cell.angle_beta   90.00
_cell.angle_gamma   90.00
#
_symmetry.space_group_name_H-M   'P 1'
#
loop_
_entity.id
_entity.type
_entity.pdbx_description
1 polymer ?
#
loop_
_entity_poly.entity_id
_entity_poly.type
_entity_poly.pdbx_seq_one_letter_code
_entity_poly.pdbx_strand_id
1 'polypeptide(L)' 'MPNASELPAPQTASNSSASVALSKELKRRGWKFVGPTTVYAFMQAMGLINDHVLECVTRLQVEHERTKLKRPF' A
#
# COMPACT_ATOMS: atom_id res chain seq x y z
N MET A 1 -2.81 -4.98 6.12
CA MET A 1 -3.17 -3.93 5.11
C MET A 1 -3.49 -2.66 5.85
N PRO A 2 -3.11 -1.48 5.33
CA PRO A 2 -3.59 -0.21 5.87
C PRO A 2 -5.11 -0.15 5.88
N ASN A 3 -5.69 0.58 6.84
CA ASN A 3 -7.12 0.85 6.86
C ASN A 3 -7.47 1.74 5.65
N ALA A 4 -8.54 1.40 4.92
CA ALA A 4 -8.97 2.17 3.76
C ALA A 4 -9.32 3.63 4.12
N SER A 5 -9.81 3.87 5.34
CA SER A 5 -10.15 5.22 5.82
C SER A 5 -8.92 6.09 6.12
N GLU A 6 -7.73 5.51 6.18
CA GLU A 6 -6.47 6.22 6.49
C GLU A 6 -5.62 6.46 5.24
N LEU A 7 -6.09 6.00 4.07
CA LEU A 7 -5.38 6.17 2.81
C LEU A 7 -5.78 7.49 2.15
N PRO A 8 -4.82 8.22 1.56
CA PRO A 8 -5.09 9.41 0.77
C PRO A 8 -5.85 9.05 -0.52
N ALA A 9 -6.33 10.07 -1.22
CA ALA A 9 -6.92 9.87 -2.55
C ALA A 9 -5.90 9.20 -3.50
N PRO A 10 -6.34 8.34 -4.42
CA PRO A 10 -5.43 7.60 -5.28
C PRO A 10 -4.43 8.50 -6.02
N GLN A 11 -3.17 8.10 -6.10
CA GLN A 11 -2.06 8.83 -6.73
C GLN A 11 -1.70 10.19 -6.14
N THR A 12 -2.24 10.58 -4.98
CA THR A 12 -1.94 11.90 -4.38
C THR A 12 -0.80 11.88 -3.36
N ALA A 13 -0.29 10.71 -2.98
CA ALA A 13 0.76 10.56 -1.98
C ALA A 13 1.87 9.62 -2.42
N SER A 14 3.05 9.84 -1.86
CA SER A 14 4.26 9.03 -2.09
C SER A 14 4.74 8.33 -0.81
N ASN A 15 4.05 8.49 0.30
CA ASN A 15 4.27 7.78 1.55
C ASN A 15 2.99 7.71 2.39
N SER A 16 3.02 6.93 3.47
CA SER A 16 1.96 6.87 4.47
C SER A 16 2.51 6.54 5.86
N SER A 17 1.71 6.71 6.90
CA SER A 17 2.05 6.28 8.26
C SER A 17 2.47 4.80 8.30
N ALA A 18 1.75 3.95 7.57
CA ALA A 18 2.06 2.53 7.42
C ALA A 18 3.40 2.29 6.70
N SER A 19 3.71 3.02 5.62
CA SER A 19 4.98 2.86 4.91
C SER A 19 6.17 3.36 5.74
N VAL A 20 5.99 4.40 6.55
CA VAL A 20 6.98 4.89 7.51
C VAL A 20 7.24 3.83 8.59
N ALA A 21 6.19 3.25 9.17
CA ALA A 21 6.32 2.20 10.19
C ALA A 21 7.03 0.97 9.63
N LEU A 22 6.63 0.50 8.45
CA LEU A 22 7.26 -0.65 7.80
C LEU A 22 8.71 -0.38 7.39
N SER A 23 9.01 0.80 6.84
CA SER A 23 10.39 1.24 6.56
C SER A 23 11.27 1.16 7.80
N LYS A 24 10.79 1.66 8.95
CA LYS A 24 11.55 1.60 10.22
C LYS A 24 11.82 0.16 10.64
N GLU A 25 10.80 -0.70 10.57
CA GLU A 25 10.93 -2.10 10.96
C GLU A 25 11.88 -2.88 10.03
N LEU A 26 11.79 -2.68 8.73
CA LEU A 26 12.70 -3.31 7.76
C LEU A 26 14.15 -2.86 7.98
N LYS A 27 14.38 -1.56 8.23
CA LYS A 27 15.72 -1.05 8.59
C LYS A 27 16.25 -1.69 9.87
N ARG A 28 15.40 -1.84 10.90
CA ARG A 28 15.75 -2.52 12.16
C ARG A 28 16.16 -3.98 11.92
N ARG A 29 15.52 -4.65 10.96
CA ARG A 29 15.87 -6.01 10.52
C ARG A 29 17.09 -6.08 9.58
N GLY A 30 17.79 -4.98 9.35
CA GLY A 30 19.04 -4.93 8.57
C GLY A 30 18.87 -4.61 7.07
N TRP A 31 17.64 -4.40 6.59
CA TRP A 31 17.40 -4.09 5.18
C TRP A 31 17.94 -2.70 4.82
N LYS A 32 18.43 -2.57 3.58
CA LYS A 32 18.95 -1.31 3.00
C LYS A 32 18.07 -0.86 1.85
N PHE A 33 18.13 0.43 1.50
CA PHE A 33 17.32 1.06 0.44
C PHE A 33 15.80 0.98 0.62
N VAL A 34 15.33 0.72 1.84
CA VAL A 34 13.91 0.63 2.20
C VAL A 34 13.43 1.92 2.86
N GLY A 35 13.54 3.06 2.15
CA GLY A 35 12.97 4.34 2.60
C GLY A 35 11.43 4.33 2.57
N PRO A 36 10.74 5.24 3.29
CA PRO A 36 9.28 5.26 3.34
C PRO A 36 8.59 5.34 1.96
N THR A 37 9.19 6.07 1.01
CA THR A 37 8.69 6.16 -0.38
C THR A 37 8.87 4.86 -1.14
N THR A 38 10.06 4.23 -1.06
CA THR A 38 10.30 2.91 -1.66
C THR A 38 9.35 1.86 -1.10
N VAL A 39 9.12 1.89 0.21
CA VAL A 39 8.19 0.98 0.88
C VAL A 39 6.74 1.26 0.49
N TYR A 40 6.35 2.53 0.30
CA TYR A 40 5.02 2.88 -0.20
C TYR A 40 4.81 2.35 -1.63
N ALA A 41 5.79 2.56 -2.52
CA ALA A 41 5.79 1.99 -3.87
C ALA A 41 5.68 0.46 -3.87
N PHE A 42 6.43 -0.20 -2.98
CA PHE A 42 6.31 -1.64 -2.76
C PHE A 42 4.90 -2.04 -2.30
N MET A 43 4.30 -1.29 -1.38
CA MET A 43 2.94 -1.54 -0.91
C MET A 43 1.90 -1.40 -2.03
N GLN A 44 2.05 -0.43 -2.93
CA GLN A 44 1.20 -0.30 -4.12
C GLN A 44 1.40 -1.51 -5.06
N ALA A 45 2.64 -1.84 -5.40
CA ALA A 45 2.98 -2.92 -6.34
C ALA A 45 2.50 -4.30 -5.87
N MET A 46 2.61 -4.57 -4.56
CA MET A 46 2.16 -5.84 -3.97
C MET A 46 0.65 -5.91 -3.70
N GLY A 47 -0.11 -4.87 -4.07
CA GLY A 47 -1.54 -4.79 -3.81
C GLY A 47 -1.88 -4.63 -2.33
N LEU A 48 -0.94 -4.17 -1.49
CA LEU A 48 -1.27 -3.79 -0.12
C LEU A 48 -2.16 -2.53 -0.09
N ILE A 49 -1.96 -1.66 -1.08
CA ILE A 49 -2.77 -0.46 -1.38
C ILE A 49 -3.28 -0.58 -2.82
N ASN A 50 -4.57 -0.28 -3.04
CA ASN A 50 -5.10 -0.13 -4.40
C ASN A 50 -5.05 1.34 -4.80
N ASP A 51 -3.91 1.77 -5.35
CA ASP A 51 -3.66 3.17 -5.70
C ASP A 51 -3.86 3.49 -7.19
N HIS A 52 -4.54 2.61 -7.92
CA HIS A 52 -4.93 2.87 -9.31
C HIS A 52 -5.79 4.15 -9.40
N VAL A 53 -5.66 4.96 -10.45
CA VAL A 53 -6.58 6.10 -10.69
C VAL A 53 -8.05 5.66 -10.69
N LEU A 54 -8.96 6.57 -10.34
CA LEU A 54 -10.38 6.27 -10.23
C LEU A 54 -10.95 5.69 -11.53
N GLU A 55 -10.49 6.19 -12.67
CA GLU A 55 -10.92 5.80 -14.02
C GLU A 55 -10.15 4.57 -14.57
N CYS A 56 -9.28 3.95 -13.77
CA CYS A 56 -8.49 2.81 -14.23
C CYS A 56 -9.40 1.61 -14.50
N VAL A 57 -9.26 1.04 -15.70
CA VAL A 57 -10.07 -0.09 -16.18
C VAL A 57 -10.06 -1.32 -15.26
N THR A 58 -9.02 -1.49 -14.45
CA THR A 58 -8.90 -2.61 -13.51
C THR A 58 -9.32 -2.27 -12.08
N ARG A 59 -9.49 -0.99 -11.72
CA ARG A 59 -9.66 -0.57 -10.32
C ARG A 59 -10.90 -1.18 -9.67
N LEU A 60 -12.05 -1.10 -10.35
CA LEU A 60 -13.32 -1.61 -9.83
C LEU A 60 -13.30 -3.14 -9.67
N GLN A 61 -12.69 -3.84 -10.64
CA GLN A 61 -12.53 -5.28 -10.57
C GLN A 61 -11.62 -5.67 -9.38
N VAL A 62 -10.50 -4.98 -9.19
CA VAL A 62 -9.59 -5.22 -8.08
C VAL A 62 -10.27 -4.92 -6.74
N GLU A 63 -11.00 -3.82 -6.60
CA GLU A 63 -11.77 -3.53 -5.38
C GLU A 63 -12.77 -4.65 -5.06
N HIS A 64 -13.51 -5.12 -6.06
CA HIS A 64 -14.45 -6.22 -5.88
C HIS A 64 -13.74 -7.49 -5.38
N GLU A 65 -12.63 -7.89 -5.99
CA GLU A 65 -11.87 -9.07 -5.55
C GLU A 65 -11.24 -8.88 -4.16
N ARG A 66 -10.80 -7.67 -3.82
CA ARG A 66 -10.27 -7.35 -2.48
C ARG A 66 -11.29 -7.55 -1.37
N THR A 67 -12.59 -7.34 -1.63
CA THR A 67 -13.64 -7.62 -0.63
C THR A 67 -13.74 -9.10 -0.27
N LYS A 68 -13.32 -9.99 -1.18
CA LYS A 68 -13.36 -11.45 -0.99
C LYS A 68 -12.10 -11.99 -0.31
N LEU A 69 -11.04 -11.20 -0.23
CA LEU A 69 -9.76 -11.62 0.31
C LEU A 69 -9.85 -11.88 1.82
N LYS A 70 -9.79 -13.15 2.21
CA LYS A 70 -9.61 -13.53 3.61
C LYS A 70 -8.16 -13.29 4.01
N ARG A 71 -7.95 -12.43 5.00
CA ARG A 71 -6.61 -12.11 5.50
C ARG A 71 -6.19 -13.18 6.50
N PRO A 72 -5.01 -13.80 6.35
CA PRO A 72 -4.42 -14.54 7.45
C PRO A 72 -4.15 -13.58 8.61
N PHE A 73 -4.42 -14.08 9.81
CA PHE A 73 -4.48 -13.35 11.08
C PHE A 73 -3.25 -12.47 11.33
#